data_AF-A0A3N9MYQ7-F1
#
_entry.id   AF-A0A3N9MYQ7-F1
#
_cell.length_a   1.000
_cell.length_b   1.000
_cell.length_c   1.000
_cell.angle_alpha   90.00
_cell.angle_beta   90.00
_cell.angle_gamma   90.00
#
_symmetry.space_group_name_H-M   'P 1'
#
loop_
_entity.id
_entity.type
_entity.pdbx_description
1 polymer ?
#
loop_
_entity_poly.entity_id
_entity_poly.type
_entity_poly.pdbx_seq_one_letter_code
_entity_poly.pdbx_strand_id
1 'polypeptide(L)'
;MKTKITGIIILVLGSLATMAFSPVGKSAKKPIYLNTSYSFKERAADLVSRMTPEEKQSQLGNTMPPIPRLGVNHYDVWGEALHGVLGRNNNSGMTATSFPNSVAAGATWD
;
A
#
# COMPACT_ATOMS: atom_id res chain seq x y z
N MET A 1 -11.68 -57.11 30.38
CA MET A 1 -10.48 -56.49 29.78
C MET A 1 -10.68 -56.02 28.33
N LYS A 2 -11.39 -56.77 27.48
CA LYS A 2 -11.58 -56.45 26.05
C LYS A 2 -12.36 -55.14 25.78
N THR A 3 -13.37 -54.81 26.59
CA THR A 3 -14.21 -53.60 26.42
C THR A 3 -13.52 -52.28 26.74
N LYS A 4 -12.47 -52.28 27.58
CA LYS A 4 -11.69 -51.06 27.89
C LYS A 4 -10.70 -50.70 26.77
N ILE A 5 -10.23 -51.70 26.00
CA ILE A 5 -9.29 -51.52 24.89
C ILE A 5 -10.01 -50.95 23.67
N THR A 6 -11.24 -51.38 23.39
CA THR A 6 -12.06 -50.84 22.28
C THR A 6 -12.40 -49.36 22.48
N GLY A 7 -12.69 -48.94 23.72
CA GLY A 7 -12.95 -47.54 24.05
C GLY A 7 -11.74 -46.62 23.84
N ILE A 8 -10.54 -47.10 24.16
CA ILE A 8 -9.29 -46.35 23.96
C ILE A 8 -8.96 -46.24 22.46
N ILE A 9 -9.18 -47.29 21.67
CA ILE A 9 -8.96 -47.26 20.21
C ILE A 9 -9.90 -46.27 19.51
N ILE A 10 -11.17 -46.20 19.92
CA ILE A 10 -12.15 -45.25 19.35
C ILE A 10 -11.79 -43.80 19.70
N LEU A 11 -11.26 -43.56 20.92
CA LEU A 11 -10.84 -42.22 21.36
C LEU A 11 -9.57 -41.74 20.65
N VAL A 12 -8.62 -42.66 20.38
CA VAL A 12 -7.39 -42.36 19.62
C VAL A 12 -7.70 -42.13 18.13
N LEU A 13 -8.56 -42.95 17.50
CA LEU A 13 -8.97 -42.71 16.10
C LEU A 13 -9.79 -41.42 15.95
N GLY A 14 -10.64 -41.09 16.91
CA GLY A 14 -11.40 -39.82 16.92
C GLY A 14 -10.49 -38.59 17.02
N SER A 15 -9.40 -38.68 17.79
CA SER A 15 -8.41 -37.60 17.92
C SER A 15 -7.50 -37.44 16.67
N LEU A 16 -7.31 -38.50 15.89
CA LEU A 16 -6.54 -38.44 14.64
C LEU A 16 -7.38 -37.83 13.49
N ALA A 17 -8.70 -38.00 13.51
CA ALA A 17 -9.61 -37.45 12.51
C ALA A 17 -9.82 -35.93 12.64
N THR A 18 -9.63 -35.34 13.83
CA THR A 18 -9.79 -33.88 14.04
C THR A 18 -8.56 -33.06 13.64
N MET A 19 -7.37 -33.66 13.55
CA MET A 19 -6.17 -32.98 13.04
C MET A 19 -6.16 -32.80 11.51
N ALA A 20 -6.89 -33.64 10.77
CA ALA A 20 -6.90 -33.63 9.30
C ALA A 20 -7.65 -32.44 8.67
N PHE A 21 -8.43 -31.69 9.47
CA PHE A 21 -9.23 -30.55 9.01
C PHE A 21 -8.83 -29.23 9.66
N SER A 22 -7.55 -29.07 10.04
CA SER A 22 -7.04 -27.73 10.31
C SER A 22 -6.84 -27.01 8.98
N PRO A 23 -7.60 -25.95 8.65
CA PRO A 23 -7.25 -25.13 7.51
C PRO A 23 -5.89 -24.51 7.83
N VAL A 24 -4.83 -24.99 7.18
CA VAL A 24 -3.56 -24.26 7.11
C VAL A 24 -3.89 -22.99 6.33
N GLY A 25 -4.35 -21.98 7.05
CA GLY A 25 -4.41 -20.62 6.54
C GLY A 25 -2.99 -20.24 6.21
N LYS A 26 -2.58 -20.38 4.94
CA LYS A 26 -1.38 -19.73 4.44
C LYS A 26 -1.60 -18.24 4.67
N SER A 27 -1.08 -17.72 5.77
CA SER A 27 -0.95 -16.29 5.97
C SER A 27 -0.02 -15.82 4.85
N ALA A 28 -0.61 -15.29 3.78
CA ALA A 28 0.14 -14.77 2.67
C ALA A 28 1.03 -13.67 3.25
N LYS A 29 2.36 -13.88 3.19
CA LYS A 29 3.31 -12.89 3.69
C LYS A 29 2.97 -11.54 3.05
N LYS A 30 2.79 -10.54 3.90
CA LYS A 30 2.49 -9.17 3.47
C LYS A 30 3.56 -8.74 2.45
N PRO A 31 3.17 -8.26 1.26
CA PRO A 31 4.12 -7.73 0.27
C PRO A 31 5.05 -6.67 0.89
N ILE A 32 6.29 -6.60 0.40
CA ILE A 32 7.31 -5.67 0.94
C ILE A 32 6.80 -4.23 0.82
N TYR A 33 6.19 -3.85 -0.31
CA TYR A 33 5.71 -2.47 -0.51
C TYR A 33 4.71 -1.99 0.55
N LEU A 34 3.96 -2.91 1.17
CA LEU A 34 3.02 -2.62 2.25
C LEU A 34 3.64 -2.72 3.65
N ASN A 35 4.86 -3.25 3.78
CA ASN A 35 5.54 -3.43 5.06
C ASN A 35 6.49 -2.26 5.35
N THR A 36 6.13 -1.45 6.35
CA THR A 36 6.86 -0.24 6.74
C THR A 36 8.17 -0.52 7.49
N SER A 37 8.50 -1.78 7.77
CA SER A 37 9.82 -2.15 8.32
C SER A 37 10.95 -2.09 7.29
N TYR A 38 10.63 -2.08 5.99
CA TYR A 38 11.59 -1.96 4.89
C TYR A 38 11.77 -0.51 4.47
N SER A 39 12.91 -0.19 3.86
CA SER A 39 13.21 1.16 3.37
C SER A 39 12.26 1.60 2.25
N PHE A 40 12.14 2.92 2.04
CA PHE A 40 11.34 3.46 0.93
C PHE A 40 11.78 2.91 -0.43
N LYS A 41 13.09 2.76 -0.65
CA LYS A 41 13.64 2.25 -1.91
C LYS A 41 13.25 0.78 -2.15
N GLU A 42 13.35 -0.07 -1.14
CA GLU A 42 12.95 -1.48 -1.25
C GLU A 42 11.45 -1.62 -1.50
N ARG A 43 10.65 -0.83 -0.79
CA ARG A 43 9.19 -0.80 -0.96
C ARG A 43 8.78 -0.34 -2.36
N ALA A 44 9.42 0.72 -2.88
CA ALA A 44 9.18 1.21 -4.24
C ALA A 44 9.60 0.18 -5.29
N ALA A 45 10.78 -0.44 -5.14
CA ALA A 45 11.26 -1.47 -6.06
C ALA A 45 10.32 -2.69 -6.09
N ASP A 46 9.87 -3.17 -4.92
CA ASP A 46 8.89 -4.27 -4.85
C ASP A 46 7.56 -3.88 -5.52
N LEU A 47 7.03 -2.67 -5.28
CA LEU A 47 5.80 -2.20 -5.94
C LEU A 47 5.95 -2.17 -7.47
N VAL A 48 7.01 -1.54 -7.99
CA VAL A 48 7.25 -1.44 -9.45
C VAL A 48 7.49 -2.81 -10.07
N SER A 49 8.14 -3.74 -9.35
CA SER A 49 8.35 -5.11 -9.84
C SER A 49 7.05 -5.89 -10.07
N ARG A 50 5.99 -5.52 -9.35
CA ARG A 50 4.65 -6.16 -9.42
C ARG A 50 3.75 -5.58 -10.51
N MET A 51 4.16 -4.47 -11.13
CA MET A 51 3.42 -3.81 -12.20
C MET A 51 3.65 -4.51 -13.55
N THR A 52 2.61 -4.57 -14.39
CA THR A 52 2.77 -4.90 -15.82
C THR A 52 3.51 -3.78 -16.56
N PRO A 53 4.04 -4.03 -17.77
CA PRO A 53 4.61 -2.97 -18.60
C PRO A 53 3.64 -1.81 -18.85
N GLU A 54 2.35 -2.10 -19.07
CA GLU A 54 1.31 -1.10 -19.32
C GLU A 54 1.02 -0.27 -18.06
N GLU A 55 0.95 -0.93 -16.89
CA GLU A 55 0.83 -0.25 -15.60
C GLU A 55 2.04 0.67 -15.39
N LYS A 56 3.27 0.23 -15.66
CA LYS A 56 4.47 1.10 -15.56
C LYS A 56 4.41 2.29 -16.50
N GLN A 57 4.06 2.06 -17.76
CA GLN A 57 3.93 3.13 -18.75
C GLN A 57 2.90 4.17 -18.30
N SER A 58 1.78 3.74 -17.72
CA SER A 58 0.75 4.65 -17.22
C SER A 58 1.26 5.58 -16.11
N GLN A 59 2.34 5.21 -15.42
CA GLN A 59 2.90 5.97 -14.30
C GLN A 59 4.01 6.97 -14.71
N LEU A 60 4.30 7.15 -16.00
CA LEU A 60 5.39 8.02 -16.48
C LEU A 60 4.97 9.47 -16.83
N GLY A 61 3.77 9.89 -16.42
CA GLY A 61 3.22 11.23 -16.65
C GLY A 61 3.09 12.06 -15.37
N ASN A 62 2.48 13.25 -15.51
CA ASN A 62 2.17 14.10 -14.35
C ASN A 62 0.90 13.64 -13.61
N THR A 63 -0.10 13.19 -14.35
CA THR A 63 -1.39 12.74 -13.83
C THR A 63 -1.49 11.23 -14.03
N MET A 64 -1.15 10.48 -13.00
CA MET A 64 -1.02 9.02 -13.05
C MET A 64 -2.31 8.36 -12.61
N PRO A 65 -2.90 7.45 -13.43
CA PRO A 65 -4.11 6.75 -13.07
C PRO A 65 -3.87 5.79 -11.90
N PRO A 66 -4.92 5.40 -11.15
CA PRO A 66 -4.80 4.40 -10.10
C PRO A 66 -4.43 3.03 -10.67
N ILE A 67 -3.81 2.18 -9.83
CA ILE A 67 -3.63 0.75 -10.10
C ILE A 67 -4.38 -0.03 -9.00
N PRO A 68 -5.70 -0.26 -9.14
CA PRO A 68 -6.54 -0.80 -8.07
C PRO A 68 -6.08 -2.18 -7.56
N ARG A 69 -5.57 -3.04 -8.45
CA ARG A 69 -5.09 -4.39 -8.10
C ARG A 69 -3.90 -4.36 -7.12
N LEU A 70 -3.13 -3.28 -7.15
CA LEU A 70 -1.99 -3.05 -6.24
C LEU A 70 -2.32 -2.06 -5.12
N GLY A 71 -3.57 -1.58 -5.04
CA GLY A 71 -3.98 -0.58 -4.05
C GLY A 71 -3.29 0.78 -4.24
N VAL A 72 -2.85 1.10 -5.46
CA VAL A 72 -2.25 2.41 -5.78
C VAL A 72 -3.36 3.37 -6.18
N ASN A 73 -3.44 4.50 -5.48
CA ASN A 73 -4.40 5.57 -5.79
C ASN A 73 -3.95 6.39 -7.01
N HIS A 74 -4.87 7.14 -7.59
CA HIS A 74 -4.52 8.21 -8.52
C HIS A 74 -3.54 9.17 -7.85
N TYR A 75 -2.52 9.61 -8.59
CA TYR A 75 -1.54 10.56 -8.08
C TYR A 75 -1.21 11.60 -9.14
N ASP A 76 -1.16 12.87 -8.71
CA ASP A 76 -0.69 13.97 -9.56
C ASP A 76 0.58 14.54 -8.93
N VAL A 77 1.72 14.42 -9.63
CA VAL A 77 3.01 14.95 -9.15
C VAL A 77 3.12 16.45 -9.37
N TRP A 78 2.33 17.03 -10.27
CA TRP A 78 2.45 18.43 -10.61
C TRP A 78 1.61 19.30 -9.66
N GLY A 79 2.22 19.58 -8.51
CA GLY A 79 1.81 20.65 -7.60
C GLY A 79 2.59 21.93 -7.85
N GLU A 80 1.99 23.08 -7.53
CA GLU A 80 2.60 24.41 -7.65
C GLU A 80 2.48 25.15 -6.31
N ALA A 81 3.57 25.79 -5.88
CA ALA A 81 3.62 26.49 -4.59
C ALA A 81 4.57 27.71 -4.56
N LEU A 82 4.82 28.35 -5.71
CA LEU A 82 5.87 29.36 -5.87
C LEU A 82 5.80 30.51 -4.85
N HIS A 83 4.60 31.03 -4.59
CA HIS A 83 4.36 32.11 -3.62
C HIS A 83 3.05 31.88 -2.85
N GLY A 84 2.81 30.62 -2.47
CA GLY A 84 1.55 30.15 -1.93
C GLY A 84 1.06 28.93 -2.71
N VAL A 85 0.27 28.08 -2.05
CA VAL A 85 -0.24 26.84 -2.65
C VAL A 85 -1.22 27.15 -3.77
N LEU A 86 -0.96 26.63 -4.96
CA LEU A 86 -1.89 26.64 -6.08
C LEU A 86 -2.47 25.23 -6.24
N GLY A 87 -3.68 24.99 -5.74
CA GLY A 87 -4.36 23.72 -6.02
C GLY A 87 -4.91 23.70 -7.44
N ARG A 88 -4.01 23.39 -8.38
CA ARG A 88 -4.30 23.14 -9.80
C ARG A 88 -5.39 22.08 -9.98
N ASN A 89 -5.35 21.03 -9.16
CA ASN A 89 -6.10 19.79 -9.42
C ASN A 89 -7.35 19.65 -8.53
N ASN A 90 -7.40 20.31 -7.37
CA ASN A 90 -8.58 20.50 -6.52
C ASN A 90 -8.19 21.33 -5.28
N ASN A 91 -8.79 22.49 -5.08
CA ASN A 91 -8.61 23.28 -3.85
C ASN A 91 -9.67 22.97 -2.78
N SER A 92 -10.62 22.07 -3.04
CA SER A 92 -11.78 21.78 -2.16
C SER A 92 -12.56 23.05 -1.76
N GLY A 93 -12.57 24.06 -2.63
CA GLY A 93 -13.17 25.37 -2.36
C GLY A 93 -12.38 26.26 -1.39
N MET A 94 -11.18 25.85 -0.96
CA MET A 94 -10.32 26.60 -0.07
C MET A 94 -9.45 27.59 -0.85
N THR A 95 -9.16 28.74 -0.23
CA THR A 95 -8.17 29.70 -0.71
C THR A 95 -6.88 29.53 0.08
N ALA A 96 -5.74 29.67 -0.60
CA ALA A 96 -4.43 29.71 0.05
C ALA A 96 -3.95 31.16 0.21
N THR A 97 -3.11 31.41 1.21
CA THR A 97 -2.43 32.71 1.34
C THR A 97 -1.58 32.97 0.11
N SER A 98 -1.76 34.15 -0.50
CA SER A 98 -0.92 34.63 -1.60
C SER A 98 0.18 35.53 -1.01
N PHE A 99 1.41 35.05 -1.05
CA PHE A 99 2.60 35.78 -0.60
C PHE A 99 3.12 36.69 -1.74
N PRO A 100 4.00 37.66 -1.42
CA PRO A 100 4.77 38.35 -2.45
C PRO A 100 5.49 37.35 -3.36
N ASN A 101 5.58 37.65 -4.65
CA ASN A 101 6.33 36.81 -5.59
C ASN A 101 7.82 36.72 -5.18
N SER A 102 8.56 35.78 -5.75
CA SER A 102 9.95 35.49 -5.35
C SER A 102 10.87 36.71 -5.43
N VAL A 103 10.64 37.64 -6.36
CA VAL A 103 11.42 38.88 -6.48
C VAL A 103 11.11 39.84 -5.33
N ALA A 104 9.84 40.04 -5.02
CA ALA A 104 9.42 40.90 -3.92
C ALA A 104 9.82 40.32 -2.55
N ALA A 105 9.70 39.00 -2.38
CA ALA A 105 10.19 38.31 -1.20
C ALA A 105 11.72 38.46 -1.05
N GLY A 106 12.49 38.29 -2.13
CA GLY A 106 13.94 38.51 -2.09
C GLY A 106 14.36 39.97 -1.82
N ALA A 107 13.49 40.93 -2.13
CA ALA A 107 13.77 42.36 -1.92
C ALA A 107 13.61 42.84 -0.46
N THR A 108 13.12 41.99 0.45
CA THR A 108 12.99 42.35 1.88
C THR A 108 14.30 42.30 2.63
N TRP A 109 15.30 41.55 2.13
CA TRP A 109 16.58 41.28 2.80
C TRP A 109 16.43 40.68 4.21
N ASP A 110 15.43 39.81 4.37
CA ASP A 110 15.14 39.03 5.58
C ASP A 110 15.32 37.54 5.28
#